data_AF-A0A124IU48-F1
#
_entry.id   AF-A0A124IU48-F1
#
_cell.length_a   1.000
_cell.length_b   1.000
_cell.length_c   1.000
_cell.angle_alpha   90.00
_cell.angle_beta   90.00
_cell.angle_gamma   90.00
#
_symmetry.space_group_name_H-M   'P 1'
#
loop_
_entity.id
_entity.type
_entity.pdbx_description
1 polymer ?
#
loop_
_entity_poly.entity_id
_entity_poly.type
_entity_poly.pdbx_seq_one_letter_code
_entity_poly.pdbx_strand_id
1 'polypeptide(L)'
;MVVRSRITLVVSIAFVLVMVTVLALPALGMVEQYKVILNLLNGQQYFVRHVFQGNNNGVPTNQWPVYYGPSSASQYWAEGGISSDQPVLELVPPQQSTSGAMFWREHYGGGNITITLIGTYSNGSSIPADGFVVYLFLKPTMWRVSPKYNYSIPYLIIYSAEASAPFEGEVLLPQSSTPYLVIQWDPEYEPGSFSVNSFSHSVTAQWNVWIVSNINNVSLSVGPYPSPTLGSLFAGWVMVGTGFVDPKPGDLINMTVTYDPVTNTLTGIVTDLSTGQSANFTLSLGSYWTPPRSGNYVFGIGSATGSSYANWALIYAAVAQTHR
;
A
#
# COMPACT_ATOMS: atom_id res chain seq x y z
N MET A 1 -35.47 6.87 16.50
CA MET A 1 -35.57 7.35 15.10
C MET A 1 -34.19 7.21 14.50
N VAL A 2 -33.93 6.09 13.82
CA VAL A 2 -32.59 5.72 13.33
C VAL A 2 -32.34 6.47 12.03
N VAL A 3 -31.38 7.39 12.05
CA VAL A 3 -30.90 8.06 10.84
C VAL A 3 -30.06 7.02 10.08
N ARG A 4 -30.65 6.44 9.04
CA ARG A 4 -29.92 5.63 8.05
C ARG A 4 -28.98 6.56 7.29
N SER A 5 -27.69 6.55 7.64
CA SER A 5 -26.65 7.17 6.84
C SER A 5 -26.51 6.39 5.53
N ARG A 6 -26.89 7.02 4.41
CA ARG A 6 -26.74 6.45 3.08
C ARG A 6 -25.32 6.73 2.59
N ILE A 7 -24.44 5.73 2.70
CA ILE A 7 -23.14 5.69 2.01
C ILE A 7 -23.31 5.75 0.46
N THR A 8 -24.55 5.63 -0.03
CA THR A 8 -24.91 5.55 -1.45
C THR A 8 -24.62 6.80 -2.30
N LEU A 9 -24.26 7.96 -1.73
CA LEU A 9 -24.10 9.21 -2.51
C LEU A 9 -22.64 9.57 -2.86
N VAL A 10 -21.62 9.10 -2.14
CA VAL A 10 -20.23 9.56 -2.34
C VAL A 10 -19.47 8.73 -3.39
N VAL A 11 -19.85 7.46 -3.59
CA VAL A 11 -19.19 6.55 -4.55
C VAL A 11 -19.36 7.01 -6.01
N SER A 12 -20.44 7.72 -6.33
CA SER A 12 -20.67 8.22 -7.70
C SER A 12 -19.74 9.37 -8.06
N ILE A 13 -19.31 10.19 -7.09
CA ILE A 13 -18.41 11.33 -7.34
C ILE A 13 -16.96 10.85 -7.45
N ALA A 14 -16.56 9.84 -6.66
CA ALA A 14 -15.24 9.19 -6.79
C ALA A 14 -15.04 8.56 -8.17
N PHE A 15 -16.09 7.99 -8.78
CA PHE A 15 -16.04 7.45 -10.13
C PHE A 15 -15.81 8.53 -11.20
N VAL A 16 -16.34 9.74 -10.99
CA VAL A 16 -16.09 10.88 -11.88
C VAL A 16 -14.65 11.37 -11.75
N LEU A 17 -14.05 11.39 -10.54
CA LEU A 17 -12.65 11.79 -10.40
C LEU A 17 -11.66 10.75 -10.98
N VAL A 18 -11.91 9.46 -10.80
CA VAL A 18 -11.08 8.37 -11.37
C VAL A 18 -11.22 8.29 -12.90
N MET A 19 -12.37 8.68 -13.47
CA MET A 19 -12.55 8.80 -14.92
C MET A 19 -12.05 10.13 -15.50
N VAL A 20 -12.07 11.24 -14.75
CA VAL A 20 -11.70 12.57 -15.27
C VAL A 20 -10.19 12.75 -15.40
N THR A 21 -9.36 11.97 -14.71
CA THR A 21 -7.91 11.91 -14.98
C THR A 21 -7.55 11.11 -16.24
N VAL A 22 -8.48 10.37 -16.84
CA VAL A 22 -8.26 9.55 -18.05
C VAL A 22 -8.49 10.33 -19.36
N LEU A 23 -8.93 11.59 -19.29
CA LEU A 23 -9.26 12.41 -20.47
C LEU A 23 -8.36 13.64 -20.63
N ALA A 24 -7.05 13.45 -20.64
CA ALA A 24 -6.14 14.35 -21.35
C ALA A 24 -4.75 13.70 -21.48
N LEU A 25 -4.45 13.11 -22.65
CA LEU A 25 -3.15 13.20 -23.35
C LEU A 25 -3.09 12.26 -24.60
N PRO A 26 -3.92 12.46 -25.64
CA PRO A 26 -3.59 11.93 -26.96
C PRO A 26 -2.60 12.90 -27.62
N ALA A 27 -1.36 12.98 -27.11
CA ALA A 27 -0.28 13.77 -27.73
C ALA A 27 0.95 12.92 -28.09
N LEU A 28 1.04 11.66 -27.66
CA LEU A 28 2.22 10.81 -27.89
C LEU A 28 1.94 9.38 -28.37
N GLY A 29 0.69 9.04 -28.72
CA GLY A 29 0.37 7.70 -29.25
C GLY A 29 0.53 6.55 -28.23
N MET A 30 0.58 6.86 -26.94
CA MET A 30 0.66 5.86 -25.86
C MET A 30 -0.74 5.28 -25.60
N VAL A 31 -0.92 3.97 -25.77
CA VAL A 31 -2.13 3.27 -25.32
C VAL A 31 -1.99 3.00 -23.83
N GLU A 32 -2.83 3.65 -23.02
CA GLU A 32 -2.94 3.36 -21.59
C GLU A 32 -3.74 2.05 -21.41
N GLN A 33 -3.08 1.02 -20.88
CA GLN A 33 -3.74 -0.20 -20.46
C GLN A 33 -4.21 -0.05 -19.02
N TYR A 34 -5.53 -0.10 -18.85
CA TYR A 34 -6.17 -0.06 -17.56
C TYR A 34 -6.72 -1.45 -17.18
N LYS A 35 -6.50 -1.87 -15.94
CA LYS A 35 -6.99 -3.15 -15.43
C LYS A 35 -7.42 -3.04 -13.97
N VAL A 36 -8.68 -3.39 -13.72
CA VAL A 36 -9.20 -3.58 -12.37
C VAL A 36 -8.57 -4.85 -11.78
N ILE A 37 -8.08 -4.76 -10.55
CA ILE A 37 -7.44 -5.86 -9.81
C ILE A 37 -8.41 -6.43 -8.77
N LEU A 38 -9.11 -5.54 -8.06
CA LEU A 38 -10.09 -5.85 -7.05
C LEU A 38 -11.24 -4.84 -7.16
N ASN A 39 -12.48 -5.31 -7.13
CA ASN A 39 -13.63 -4.42 -7.04
C ASN A 39 -14.73 -5.04 -6.17
N LEU A 40 -14.93 -4.43 -5.01
CA LEU A 40 -15.95 -4.78 -4.02
C LEU A 40 -17.03 -3.71 -3.89
N LEU A 41 -16.96 -2.62 -4.67
CA LEU A 41 -17.95 -1.55 -4.66
C LEU A 41 -19.29 -2.05 -5.20
N ASN A 42 -20.38 -1.46 -4.71
CA ASN A 42 -21.73 -1.65 -5.25
C ASN A 42 -22.16 -3.12 -5.33
N GLY A 43 -21.71 -3.96 -4.39
CA GLY A 43 -22.04 -5.38 -4.33
C GLY A 43 -21.28 -6.27 -5.33
N GLN A 44 -20.27 -5.73 -6.02
CA GLN A 44 -19.36 -6.54 -6.83
C GLN A 44 -18.46 -7.42 -5.95
N GLN A 45 -17.96 -8.51 -6.54
CA GLN A 45 -17.05 -9.46 -5.88
C GLN A 45 -15.97 -9.88 -6.87
N TYR A 46 -15.24 -8.91 -7.40
CA TYR A 46 -14.25 -9.14 -8.44
C TYR A 46 -12.83 -9.20 -7.88
N PHE A 47 -12.10 -10.24 -8.26
CA PHE A 47 -10.66 -10.40 -8.02
C PHE A 47 -9.99 -10.95 -9.28
N VAL A 48 -8.83 -10.41 -9.64
CA VAL A 48 -7.92 -11.09 -10.56
C VAL A 48 -7.31 -12.33 -9.89
N ARG A 49 -6.58 -13.16 -10.64
CA ARG A 49 -5.76 -14.22 -10.05
C ARG A 49 -4.72 -13.59 -9.12
N HIS A 50 -4.78 -13.94 -7.84
CA HIS A 50 -3.94 -13.38 -6.79
C HIS A 50 -3.41 -14.48 -5.84
N VAL A 51 -2.59 -14.07 -4.89
CA VAL A 51 -2.13 -14.87 -3.75
C VAL A 51 -2.06 -13.95 -2.53
N PHE A 52 -2.45 -14.44 -1.36
CA PHE A 52 -2.37 -13.72 -0.11
C PHE A 52 -1.16 -14.17 0.71
N GLN A 53 -0.67 -13.27 1.56
CA GLN A 53 0.25 -13.59 2.64
C GLN A 53 -0.14 -12.80 3.87
N GLY A 54 -0.18 -13.47 5.02
CA GLY A 54 -0.35 -12.88 6.34
C GLY A 54 0.85 -13.17 7.23
N ASN A 55 1.09 -12.29 8.18
CA ASN A 55 2.14 -12.38 9.18
C ASN A 55 1.60 -11.89 10.53
N ASN A 56 1.94 -12.63 11.58
CA ASN A 56 1.62 -12.33 12.97
C ASN A 56 2.91 -12.39 13.80
N ASN A 57 3.45 -11.23 14.17
CA ASN A 57 4.65 -11.09 14.99
C ASN A 57 5.83 -11.91 14.45
N GLY A 58 6.14 -11.71 13.18
CA GLY A 58 7.17 -12.44 12.43
C GLY A 58 6.83 -13.89 12.03
N VAL A 59 5.64 -14.40 12.34
CA VAL A 59 5.22 -15.77 12.00
C VAL A 59 4.17 -15.78 10.88
N PRO A 60 4.33 -16.59 9.81
CA PRO A 60 3.31 -16.71 8.77
C PRO A 60 1.95 -17.17 9.32
N THR A 61 0.88 -16.53 8.85
CA THR A 61 -0.50 -16.90 9.20
C THR A 61 -1.38 -16.91 7.97
N ASN A 62 -2.45 -17.71 8.05
CA ASN A 62 -3.52 -17.77 7.06
C ASN A 62 -4.83 -17.15 7.56
N GLN A 63 -4.80 -16.51 8.73
CA GLN A 63 -5.96 -15.85 9.33
C GLN A 63 -6.29 -14.50 8.67
N TRP A 64 -5.35 -13.89 7.95
CA TRP A 64 -5.55 -12.68 7.14
C TRP A 64 -4.55 -12.66 5.97
N PRO A 65 -4.79 -11.89 4.89
CA PRO A 65 -6.01 -11.15 4.55
C PRO A 65 -7.33 -11.96 4.54
N VAL A 66 -8.45 -11.33 4.88
CA VAL A 66 -9.79 -11.96 4.91
C VAL A 66 -10.77 -11.17 4.06
N TYR A 67 -11.49 -11.86 3.19
CA TYR A 67 -12.58 -11.27 2.44
C TYR A 67 -13.90 -11.37 3.21
N TYR A 68 -14.49 -10.22 3.55
CA TYR A 68 -15.84 -10.11 4.08
C TYR A 68 -16.80 -9.74 2.95
N GLY A 69 -17.51 -10.75 2.45
CA GLY A 69 -18.50 -10.58 1.39
C GLY A 69 -19.82 -9.99 1.88
N PRO A 70 -20.82 -9.81 1.00
CA PRO A 70 -22.09 -9.18 1.36
C PRO A 70 -22.82 -9.78 2.57
N SER A 71 -22.61 -11.06 2.86
CA SER A 71 -23.24 -11.75 4.00
C SER A 71 -22.47 -11.62 5.32
N SER A 72 -21.21 -11.17 5.29
CA SER A 72 -20.33 -11.06 6.47
C SER A 72 -19.70 -9.68 6.64
N ALA A 73 -19.85 -8.77 5.67
CA ALA A 73 -19.33 -7.39 5.72
C ALA A 73 -19.70 -6.66 7.01
N SER A 74 -20.91 -6.85 7.51
CA SER A 74 -21.38 -6.25 8.76
C SER A 74 -20.52 -6.62 9.97
N GLN A 75 -19.81 -7.75 9.94
CA GLN A 75 -18.92 -8.17 11.03
C GLN A 75 -17.70 -7.25 11.12
N TYR A 76 -17.04 -6.99 9.98
CA TYR A 76 -15.93 -6.04 9.89
C TYR A 76 -16.34 -4.64 10.36
N TRP A 77 -17.50 -4.14 9.91
CA TRP A 77 -17.96 -2.80 10.27
C TRP A 77 -18.40 -2.70 11.74
N ALA A 78 -18.97 -3.77 12.29
CA ALA A 78 -19.42 -3.80 13.68
C ALA A 78 -18.26 -3.65 14.69
N GLU A 79 -17.02 -4.01 14.32
CA GLU A 79 -15.83 -3.76 15.15
C GLU A 79 -15.65 -2.27 15.48
N GLY A 80 -16.03 -1.39 14.55
CA GLY A 80 -16.03 0.06 14.72
C GLY A 80 -17.33 0.66 15.24
N GLY A 81 -18.34 -0.17 15.54
CA GLY A 81 -19.70 0.31 15.78
C GLY A 81 -20.36 0.94 14.55
N ILE A 82 -19.88 0.62 13.34
CA ILE A 82 -20.39 1.17 12.07
C ILE A 82 -21.45 0.24 11.51
N SER A 83 -22.60 0.79 11.12
CA SER A 83 -23.65 0.04 10.41
C SER A 83 -23.43 0.16 8.90
N SER A 84 -22.83 -0.87 8.30
CA SER A 84 -22.56 -0.96 6.86
C SER A 84 -22.48 -2.43 6.43
N ASP A 85 -22.87 -2.70 5.18
CA ASP A 85 -22.78 -4.02 4.53
C ASP A 85 -21.83 -3.96 3.32
N GLN A 86 -21.01 -2.91 3.20
CA GLN A 86 -20.03 -2.76 2.11
C GLN A 86 -18.97 -3.89 2.21
N PRO A 87 -18.84 -4.77 1.21
CA PRO A 87 -17.82 -5.81 1.23
C PRO A 87 -16.42 -5.22 1.24
N VAL A 88 -15.51 -5.88 1.95
CA VAL A 88 -14.11 -5.46 2.09
C VAL A 88 -13.17 -6.66 2.05
N LEU A 89 -11.93 -6.44 1.63
CA LEU A 89 -10.81 -7.34 1.89
C LEU A 89 -10.00 -6.75 3.04
N GLU A 90 -10.22 -7.24 4.25
CA GLU A 90 -9.39 -6.91 5.42
C GLU A 90 -7.98 -7.43 5.17
N LEU A 91 -6.98 -6.54 5.18
CA LEU A 91 -5.59 -6.91 4.98
C LEU A 91 -4.94 -7.37 6.28
N VAL A 92 -5.30 -6.71 7.39
CA VAL A 92 -4.79 -6.96 8.74
C VAL A 92 -5.92 -6.77 9.75
N PRO A 93 -5.91 -7.52 10.88
CA PRO A 93 -6.84 -7.30 11.98
C PRO A 93 -6.45 -6.08 12.84
N PRO A 94 -7.32 -5.60 13.74
CA PRO A 94 -7.02 -4.45 14.60
C PRO A 94 -6.14 -4.88 15.78
N GLN A 95 -4.91 -5.32 15.49
CA GLN A 95 -3.94 -5.74 16.49
C GLN A 95 -2.52 -5.34 16.09
N GLN A 96 -1.63 -5.27 17.09
CA GLN A 96 -0.22 -4.92 16.91
C GLN A 96 0.56 -6.01 16.17
N SER A 97 1.67 -5.62 15.54
CA SER A 97 2.65 -6.53 14.95
C SER A 97 2.04 -7.52 13.95
N THR A 98 1.26 -7.01 13.00
CA THR A 98 0.71 -7.82 11.92
C THR A 98 1.01 -7.21 10.58
N SER A 99 0.98 -8.04 9.55
CA SER A 99 0.93 -7.54 8.19
C SER A 99 0.22 -8.53 7.28
N GLY A 100 -0.33 -8.00 6.19
CA GLY A 100 -1.01 -8.80 5.20
C GLY A 100 -1.00 -8.13 3.85
N ALA A 101 -0.91 -8.95 2.80
CA ALA A 101 -0.83 -8.45 1.45
C ALA A 101 -1.50 -9.39 0.44
N MET A 102 -2.03 -8.78 -0.61
CA MET A 102 -2.51 -9.42 -1.82
C MET A 102 -1.53 -9.13 -2.96
N PHE A 103 -1.04 -10.18 -3.62
CA PHE A 103 -0.15 -10.08 -4.77
C PHE A 103 -0.79 -10.61 -6.04
N TRP A 104 -0.53 -9.95 -7.17
CA TRP A 104 -0.97 -10.38 -8.49
C TRP A 104 0.15 -10.20 -9.52
N ARG A 105 0.00 -10.83 -10.70
CA ARG A 105 1.00 -10.80 -11.76
C ARG A 105 0.52 -9.95 -12.92
N GLU A 106 1.38 -9.08 -13.42
CA GLU A 106 1.15 -8.33 -14.66
C GLU A 106 2.37 -8.34 -15.58
N HIS A 107 2.12 -8.12 -16.87
CA HIS A 107 3.16 -7.78 -17.82
C HIS A 107 3.33 -6.26 -17.87
N TYR A 108 4.48 -5.78 -17.40
CA TYR A 108 4.89 -4.39 -17.43
C TYR A 108 5.50 -4.04 -18.79
N GLY A 109 4.97 -3.00 -19.45
CA GLY A 109 5.38 -2.58 -20.79
C GLY A 109 6.58 -1.63 -20.85
N GLY A 110 7.22 -1.29 -19.72
CA GLY A 110 8.36 -0.37 -19.69
C GLY A 110 7.99 1.13 -19.70
N GLY A 111 6.72 1.49 -19.70
CA GLY A 111 6.23 2.87 -19.55
C GLY A 111 5.87 3.23 -18.12
N ASN A 112 5.05 4.26 -17.93
CA ASN A 112 4.60 4.65 -16.60
C ASN A 112 3.65 3.58 -16.07
N ILE A 113 3.69 3.35 -14.75
CA ILE A 113 2.75 2.45 -14.08
C ILE A 113 2.16 3.15 -12.86
N THR A 114 0.85 3.06 -12.72
CA THR A 114 0.08 3.66 -11.64
C THR A 114 -0.77 2.58 -10.98
N ILE A 115 -0.62 2.42 -9.67
CA ILE A 115 -1.52 1.62 -8.84
C ILE A 115 -2.42 2.58 -8.08
N THR A 116 -3.73 2.39 -8.20
CA THR A 116 -4.75 3.12 -7.46
C THR A 116 -5.51 2.15 -6.56
N LEU A 117 -5.77 2.53 -5.32
CA LEU A 117 -6.57 1.77 -4.39
C LEU A 117 -7.54 2.67 -3.64
N ILE A 118 -8.69 2.10 -3.28
CA ILE A 118 -9.60 2.67 -2.29
C ILE A 118 -9.65 1.69 -1.13
N GLY A 119 -9.31 2.18 0.06
CA GLY A 119 -9.38 1.44 1.29
C GLY A 119 -10.10 2.19 2.40
N THR A 120 -10.18 1.55 3.55
CA THR A 120 -10.85 2.02 4.77
C THR A 120 -10.24 1.32 5.97
N TYR A 121 -10.60 1.75 7.17
CA TYR A 121 -10.54 0.91 8.37
C TYR A 121 -11.86 1.04 9.15
N SER A 122 -12.18 0.11 10.05
CA SER A 122 -13.34 0.21 10.95
C SER A 122 -12.95 0.30 12.42
N ASN A 123 -11.80 -0.25 12.83
CA ASN A 123 -11.36 -0.23 14.21
C ASN A 123 -9.82 -0.17 14.29
N GLY A 124 -9.30 0.45 15.34
CA GLY A 124 -7.87 0.65 15.52
C GLY A 124 -7.53 1.56 16.70
N SER A 125 -6.24 1.86 16.85
CA SER A 125 -5.73 2.85 17.78
C SER A 125 -6.08 4.28 17.33
N SER A 126 -5.89 5.22 18.25
CA SER A 126 -5.88 6.65 17.99
C SER A 126 -4.47 7.14 18.32
N ILE A 127 -3.56 7.33 17.37
CA ILE A 127 -3.66 7.45 15.89
C ILE A 127 -3.68 6.07 15.19
N PRO A 128 -4.34 5.88 14.02
CA PRO A 128 -4.27 4.63 13.27
C PRO A 128 -2.92 4.48 12.57
N ALA A 129 -2.43 3.24 12.42
CA ALA A 129 -1.18 2.91 11.74
C ALA A 129 -1.23 1.48 11.16
N ASP A 130 -0.38 1.06 10.22
CA ASP A 130 0.65 1.84 9.49
C ASP A 130 0.20 2.01 8.03
N GLY A 131 -1.12 2.13 7.81
CA GLY A 131 -1.76 2.44 6.54
C GLY A 131 -1.63 1.37 5.46
N PHE A 132 -1.38 1.81 4.23
CA PHE A 132 -1.34 0.96 3.05
C PHE A 132 0.06 0.88 2.46
N VAL A 133 0.39 -0.30 1.92
CA VAL A 133 1.68 -0.61 1.30
C VAL A 133 1.45 -1.01 -0.15
N VAL A 134 2.25 -0.46 -1.06
CA VAL A 134 2.29 -0.82 -2.49
C VAL A 134 3.64 -1.43 -2.82
N TYR A 135 3.60 -2.56 -3.53
CA TYR A 135 4.76 -3.29 -3.98
C TYR A 135 4.87 -3.25 -5.50
N LEU A 136 6.03 -2.81 -6.02
CA LEU A 136 6.28 -2.74 -7.46
C LEU A 136 7.47 -3.59 -7.87
N PHE A 137 7.33 -4.33 -8.96
CA PHE A 137 8.41 -5.02 -9.68
C PHE A 137 9.06 -6.22 -8.96
N LEU A 138 8.31 -6.97 -8.15
CA LEU A 138 8.82 -8.24 -7.63
C LEU A 138 9.05 -9.26 -8.75
N LYS A 139 10.12 -10.03 -8.63
CA LYS A 139 10.45 -11.13 -9.54
C LYS A 139 10.73 -12.41 -8.75
N PRO A 140 9.68 -13.09 -8.26
CA PRO A 140 9.84 -14.21 -7.36
C PRO A 140 10.42 -15.44 -8.07
N THR A 141 11.26 -16.19 -7.35
CA THR A 141 11.87 -17.45 -7.84
C THR A 141 11.43 -18.65 -7.00
N MET A 142 11.16 -18.45 -5.71
CA MET A 142 10.70 -19.52 -4.82
C MET A 142 9.17 -19.63 -4.73
N TRP A 143 8.46 -18.64 -5.25
CA TRP A 143 6.99 -18.59 -5.24
C TRP A 143 6.43 -17.98 -6.52
N ARG A 144 5.10 -18.09 -6.69
CA ARG A 144 4.37 -17.46 -7.79
C ARG A 144 2.92 -17.24 -7.39
N VAL A 145 2.23 -16.38 -8.14
CA VAL A 145 0.78 -16.14 -8.00
C VAL A 145 -0.02 -17.40 -8.39
N SER A 146 -0.25 -18.26 -7.40
CA SER A 146 -1.05 -19.48 -7.54
C SER A 146 -1.52 -19.98 -6.18
N PRO A 147 -2.62 -20.75 -6.11
CA PRO A 147 -3.17 -21.24 -4.84
C PRO A 147 -2.18 -22.00 -3.95
N LYS A 148 -1.18 -22.67 -4.55
CA LYS A 148 -0.12 -23.39 -3.81
C LYS A 148 0.66 -22.49 -2.84
N TYR A 149 0.81 -21.20 -3.16
CA TYR A 149 1.62 -20.27 -2.38
C TYR A 149 0.78 -19.38 -1.45
N ASN A 150 -0.52 -19.63 -1.36
CA ASN A 150 -1.39 -18.85 -0.48
C ASN A 150 -0.92 -19.02 0.96
N TYR A 151 -0.60 -17.91 1.63
CA TYR A 151 -0.06 -17.84 2.99
C TYR A 151 1.26 -18.58 3.22
N SER A 152 1.99 -18.90 2.14
CA SER A 152 3.27 -19.62 2.18
C SER A 152 4.34 -18.97 1.29
N ILE A 153 4.20 -17.68 1.00
CA ILE A 153 5.23 -16.88 0.36
C ILE A 153 6.43 -16.80 1.31
N PRO A 154 7.66 -17.08 0.87
CA PRO A 154 8.86 -16.75 1.64
C PRO A 154 9.01 -15.22 1.74
N TYR A 155 9.09 -14.70 2.96
CA TYR A 155 9.28 -13.28 3.23
C TYR A 155 10.17 -13.08 4.46
N LEU A 156 10.64 -11.84 4.60
CA LEU A 156 11.17 -11.28 5.83
C LEU A 156 10.35 -10.03 6.18
N ILE A 157 10.46 -9.51 7.40
CA ILE A 157 9.81 -8.25 7.81
C ILE A 157 10.84 -7.13 7.86
N ILE A 158 10.42 -5.88 7.68
CA ILE A 158 11.36 -4.75 7.57
C ILE A 158 12.27 -4.58 8.80
N TYR A 159 11.78 -4.85 10.02
CA TYR A 159 12.59 -4.88 11.25
C TYR A 159 13.79 -5.83 11.23
N SER A 160 13.81 -6.80 10.32
CA SER A 160 14.95 -7.70 10.16
C SER A 160 16.09 -7.10 9.35
N ALA A 161 15.94 -5.88 8.82
CA ALA A 161 17.02 -5.16 8.15
C ALA A 161 17.83 -4.30 9.14
N GLU A 162 19.16 -4.32 9.02
CA GLU A 162 20.11 -3.69 9.96
C GLU A 162 20.02 -2.15 10.05
N ALA A 163 19.12 -1.50 9.31
CA ALA A 163 18.94 -0.04 9.27
C ALA A 163 17.47 0.41 9.09
N SER A 164 16.49 -0.41 9.52
CA SER A 164 15.07 -0.02 9.49
C SER A 164 14.81 1.24 10.32
N ALA A 165 13.92 2.12 9.85
CA ALA A 165 13.52 3.29 10.59
C ALA A 165 12.54 2.94 11.74
N PRO A 166 12.32 3.85 12.71
CA PRO A 166 11.63 3.49 13.95
C PRO A 166 10.11 3.26 13.83
N PHE A 167 9.46 3.63 12.72
CA PHE A 167 8.01 3.51 12.50
C PHE A 167 7.73 3.03 11.08
N GLU A 168 7.81 1.72 10.88
CA GLU A 168 7.60 1.09 9.58
C GLU A 168 6.71 -0.16 9.68
N GLY A 169 6.28 -0.52 10.89
CA GLY A 169 5.47 -1.70 11.19
C GLY A 169 6.12 -3.01 10.77
N GLU A 170 5.36 -4.09 10.79
CA GLU A 170 5.84 -5.38 10.27
C GLU A 170 5.67 -5.52 8.75
N VAL A 171 6.02 -4.51 7.97
CA VAL A 171 5.89 -4.53 6.50
C VAL A 171 6.54 -5.79 5.92
N LEU A 172 5.73 -6.57 5.17
CA LEU A 172 6.19 -7.78 4.50
C LEU A 172 7.19 -7.41 3.41
N LEU A 173 8.32 -8.11 3.38
CA LEU A 173 9.34 -8.01 2.33
C LEU A 173 9.48 -9.38 1.64
N PRO A 174 8.58 -9.71 0.68
CA PRO A 174 8.62 -10.99 -0.02
C PRO A 174 9.94 -11.24 -0.74
N GLN A 175 10.29 -12.51 -0.89
CA GLN A 175 11.47 -12.87 -1.65
C GLN A 175 11.33 -12.50 -3.13
N SER A 176 12.39 -11.93 -3.69
CA SER A 176 12.52 -11.61 -5.11
C SER A 176 13.94 -11.94 -5.60
N SER A 177 14.11 -12.17 -6.89
CA SER A 177 15.43 -12.38 -7.51
C SER A 177 16.13 -11.08 -7.93
N THR A 178 15.38 -9.98 -7.93
CA THR A 178 15.87 -8.63 -8.20
C THR A 178 15.34 -7.66 -7.15
N PRO A 179 16.04 -6.52 -6.93
CA PRO A 179 15.48 -5.45 -6.13
C PRO A 179 14.09 -5.02 -6.62
N TYR A 180 13.26 -4.56 -5.71
CA TYR A 180 11.88 -4.10 -5.97
C TYR A 180 11.57 -2.89 -5.09
N LEU A 181 10.50 -2.16 -5.42
CA LEU A 181 10.09 -0.96 -4.67
C LEU A 181 8.97 -1.30 -3.69
N VAL A 182 9.07 -0.74 -2.49
CA VAL A 182 8.02 -0.76 -1.47
C VAL A 182 7.71 0.67 -1.06
N ILE A 183 6.44 1.03 -1.14
CA ILE A 183 5.94 2.37 -0.83
C ILE A 183 4.87 2.21 0.24
N GLN A 184 5.02 2.87 1.37
CA GLN A 184 4.03 2.88 2.45
C GLN A 184 3.53 4.30 2.66
N TRP A 185 2.22 4.44 2.80
CA TRP A 185 1.62 5.58 3.49
C TRP A 185 1.33 5.18 4.93
N ASP A 186 1.86 5.94 5.88
CA ASP A 186 1.77 5.68 7.31
C ASP A 186 1.14 6.90 8.03
N PRO A 187 -0.15 6.81 8.43
CA PRO A 187 -0.83 7.89 9.11
C PRO A 187 -0.35 8.13 10.56
N GLU A 188 0.51 7.27 11.13
CA GLU A 188 1.05 7.47 12.49
C GLU A 188 1.90 8.74 12.59
N TYR A 189 2.50 9.16 11.47
CA TYR A 189 3.29 10.39 11.41
C TYR A 189 2.41 11.64 11.55
N GLU A 190 2.40 12.21 12.76
CA GLU A 190 1.81 13.52 13.02
C GLU A 190 2.75 14.70 12.67
N PRO A 191 2.21 15.87 12.29
CA PRO A 191 3.02 17.06 12.05
C PRO A 191 3.73 17.52 13.33
N GLY A 192 5.06 17.64 13.29
CA GLY A 192 5.82 18.15 14.43
C GLY A 192 7.29 17.76 14.42
N SER A 193 7.91 17.80 15.60
CA SER A 193 9.26 17.28 15.81
C SER A 193 9.18 15.89 16.42
N PHE A 194 9.73 14.91 15.71
CA PHE A 194 9.92 13.56 16.19
C PHE A 194 11.25 13.44 16.92
N SER A 195 11.32 12.65 17.99
CA SER A 195 12.60 12.24 18.57
C SER A 195 12.63 10.80 19.07
N VAL A 196 13.63 10.03 18.64
CA VAL A 196 13.94 8.68 19.17
C VAL A 196 15.43 8.55 19.42
N ASN A 197 15.81 8.02 20.59
CA ASN A 197 17.21 7.72 20.94
C ASN A 197 18.19 8.89 20.66
N SER A 198 17.81 10.12 21.00
CA SER A 198 18.55 11.38 20.74
C SER A 198 18.59 11.86 19.28
N PHE A 199 17.99 11.13 18.35
CA PHE A 199 17.71 11.62 17.00
C PHE A 199 16.48 12.52 17.07
N SER A 200 16.55 13.74 16.53
CA SER A 200 15.39 14.63 16.40
C SER A 200 15.23 15.06 14.95
N HIS A 201 14.02 14.99 14.42
CA HIS A 201 13.73 15.28 13.01
C HIS A 201 12.34 15.92 12.88
N SER A 202 12.17 16.84 11.94
CA SER A 202 10.86 17.37 11.61
C SER A 202 10.09 16.35 10.77
N VAL A 203 8.91 15.93 11.24
CA VAL A 203 7.99 15.12 10.45
C VAL A 203 7.28 16.04 9.47
N THR A 204 7.60 15.90 8.19
CA THR A 204 7.02 16.73 7.13
C THR A 204 5.91 16.03 6.35
N ALA A 205 5.80 14.70 6.45
CA ALA A 205 4.80 13.91 5.77
C ALA A 205 4.73 12.44 6.21
N GLN A 206 3.72 11.74 5.70
CA GLN A 206 3.28 10.40 6.07
C GLN A 206 3.73 9.29 5.10
N TRP A 207 4.89 9.43 4.43
CA TRP A 207 5.31 8.46 3.40
C TRP A 207 6.69 7.88 3.63
N ASN A 208 6.78 6.58 3.36
CA ASN A 208 8.02 5.83 3.34
C ASN A 208 8.22 5.15 1.99
N VAL A 209 9.45 5.15 1.49
CA VAL A 209 9.85 4.48 0.26
C VAL A 209 11.16 3.73 0.47
N TRP A 210 11.18 2.45 0.11
CA TRP A 210 12.36 1.61 0.17
C TRP A 210 12.61 0.89 -1.15
N ILE A 211 13.90 0.74 -1.46
CA ILE A 211 14.39 -0.23 -2.43
C ILE A 211 14.76 -1.48 -1.65
N VAL A 212 14.04 -2.56 -1.90
CA VAL A 212 14.20 -3.80 -1.14
C VAL A 212 14.92 -4.83 -1.99
N SER A 213 15.99 -5.38 -1.44
CA SER A 213 16.68 -6.54 -1.98
C SER A 213 16.56 -7.67 -0.96
N ASN A 214 15.59 -8.56 -1.16
CA ASN A 214 15.47 -9.82 -0.44
C ASN A 214 15.79 -10.98 -1.39
N ILE A 215 17.07 -11.17 -1.69
CA ILE A 215 17.52 -12.19 -2.64
C ILE A 215 17.69 -13.52 -1.89
N ASN A 216 16.99 -14.54 -2.39
CA ASN A 216 16.97 -15.91 -1.87
C ASN A 216 16.58 -16.05 -0.39
N ASN A 217 15.94 -15.05 0.24
CA ASN A 217 15.50 -15.08 1.64
C ASN A 217 16.64 -15.22 2.68
N VAL A 218 17.86 -14.77 2.33
CA VAL A 218 19.06 -14.85 3.20
C VAL A 218 19.83 -13.52 3.26
N SER A 219 19.64 -12.63 2.29
CA SER A 219 20.39 -11.36 2.20
C SER A 219 19.44 -10.18 2.07
N LEU A 220 18.72 -9.88 3.16
CA LEU A 220 17.85 -8.72 3.20
C LEU A 220 18.69 -7.44 3.30
N SER A 221 18.48 -6.54 2.36
CA SER A 221 18.88 -5.14 2.51
C SER A 221 17.75 -4.23 2.03
N VAL A 222 17.63 -3.10 2.71
CA VAL A 222 16.77 -1.99 2.32
C VAL A 222 17.66 -0.79 2.05
N GLY A 223 17.31 -0.01 1.03
CA GLY A 223 18.07 1.14 0.63
C GLY A 223 17.19 2.29 0.15
N PRO A 224 17.81 3.45 -0.11
CA PRO A 224 19.24 3.77 0.04
C PRO A 224 19.73 3.77 1.50
N TYR A 225 20.99 3.41 1.71
CA TYR A 225 21.69 3.57 2.99
C TYR A 225 23.03 4.29 2.74
N PRO A 226 23.33 5.39 3.45
CA PRO A 226 22.50 6.05 4.46
C PRO A 226 21.22 6.67 3.87
N SER A 227 20.22 6.89 4.71
CA SER A 227 18.93 7.48 4.34
C SER A 227 19.14 8.93 3.87
N PRO A 228 18.67 9.30 2.67
CA PRO A 228 18.73 10.67 2.19
C PRO A 228 17.87 11.65 3.02
N THR A 229 16.89 11.15 3.78
CA THR A 229 16.02 12.00 4.62
C THR A 229 16.39 11.95 6.10
N LEU A 230 16.78 10.78 6.62
CA LEU A 230 17.08 10.60 8.05
C LEU A 230 18.57 10.48 8.38
N GLY A 231 19.46 10.34 7.39
CA GLY A 231 20.91 10.29 7.60
C GLY A 231 21.47 8.90 7.91
N SER A 232 22.62 8.86 8.58
CA SER A 232 23.54 7.70 8.60
C SER A 232 23.10 6.45 9.36
N LEU A 233 22.02 6.53 10.15
CA LEU A 233 21.55 5.42 10.97
C LEU A 233 20.39 4.64 10.34
N PHE A 234 19.81 5.17 9.27
CA PHE A 234 18.57 4.66 8.71
C PHE A 234 18.72 4.42 7.22
N ALA A 235 17.83 3.60 6.66
CA ALA A 235 17.73 3.35 5.23
C ALA A 235 16.38 3.82 4.68
N GLY A 236 16.31 3.96 3.36
CA GLY A 236 15.11 4.39 2.67
C GLY A 236 14.89 5.91 2.72
N TRP A 237 13.81 6.32 2.10
CA TRP A 237 13.26 7.66 2.19
C TRP A 237 12.05 7.62 3.10
N VAL A 238 12.23 8.07 4.34
CA VAL A 238 11.23 7.98 5.40
C VAL A 238 10.74 9.39 5.73
N MET A 239 9.45 9.52 6.04
CA MET A 239 8.74 10.80 6.26
C MET A 239 8.84 11.78 5.08
N VAL A 240 8.78 11.29 3.84
CA VAL A 240 8.91 12.13 2.63
C VAL A 240 7.61 12.76 2.16
N GLY A 241 7.73 13.92 1.53
CA GLY A 241 6.61 14.62 0.91
C GLY A 241 6.06 15.75 1.78
N THR A 242 4.78 16.04 1.61
CA THR A 242 4.04 17.08 2.34
C THR A 242 2.60 16.66 2.62
N GLY A 243 1.99 17.29 3.62
CA GLY A 243 0.59 17.09 3.96
C GLY A 243 0.37 15.88 4.88
N PHE A 244 -0.83 15.81 5.43
CA PHE A 244 -1.23 14.86 6.45
C PHE A 244 -2.69 14.47 6.26
N VAL A 245 -2.98 13.22 6.54
CA VAL A 245 -4.33 12.65 6.57
C VAL A 245 -4.51 12.00 7.95
N ASP A 246 -5.57 12.39 8.66
CA ASP A 246 -5.98 11.83 9.95
C ASP A 246 -7.35 11.15 9.77
N PRO A 247 -7.36 9.93 9.20
CA PRO A 247 -8.60 9.27 8.82
C PRO A 247 -9.36 8.83 10.07
N LYS A 248 -10.71 8.81 9.99
CA LYS A 248 -11.58 8.22 11.02
C LYS A 248 -12.12 6.88 10.57
N PRO A 249 -12.59 6.03 11.51
CA PRO A 249 -13.22 4.76 11.15
C PRO A 249 -14.37 4.97 10.15
N GLY A 250 -14.32 4.23 9.04
CA GLY A 250 -15.31 4.33 7.95
C GLY A 250 -14.99 5.34 6.85
N ASP A 251 -13.95 6.16 7.00
CA ASP A 251 -13.52 7.05 5.93
C ASP A 251 -12.93 6.26 4.76
N LEU A 252 -13.27 6.70 3.55
CA LEU A 252 -12.73 6.12 2.32
C LEU A 252 -11.43 6.84 1.96
N ILE A 253 -10.36 6.08 1.88
CA ILE A 253 -9.03 6.57 1.57
C ILE A 253 -8.67 6.17 0.15
N ASN A 254 -8.47 7.17 -0.70
CA ASN A 254 -7.98 6.96 -2.06
C ASN A 254 -6.47 7.16 -2.09
N MET A 255 -5.72 6.14 -2.50
CA MET A 255 -4.27 6.19 -2.61
C MET A 255 -3.84 5.82 -4.03
N THR A 256 -2.94 6.64 -4.58
CA THR A 256 -2.36 6.43 -5.90
C THR A 256 -0.84 6.49 -5.82
N VAL A 257 -0.17 5.49 -6.38
CA VAL A 257 1.29 5.46 -6.53
C VAL A 257 1.64 5.30 -8.00
N THR A 258 2.42 6.23 -8.54
CA THR A 258 2.87 6.23 -9.93
C THR A 258 4.39 6.15 -9.99
N TYR A 259 4.91 5.27 -10.83
CA TYR A 259 6.32 5.21 -11.21
C TYR A 259 6.51 5.62 -12.67
N ASP A 260 7.40 6.58 -12.89
CA ASP A 260 7.85 7.03 -14.21
C ASP A 260 9.30 6.57 -14.46
N PRO A 261 9.54 5.64 -15.40
CA PRO A 261 10.88 5.16 -15.72
C PRO A 261 11.74 6.15 -16.53
N VAL A 262 11.18 7.22 -17.12
CA VAL A 262 11.94 8.26 -17.85
C VAL A 262 12.74 9.10 -16.90
N THR A 263 12.05 9.64 -15.91
CA THR A 263 12.61 10.56 -14.92
C THR A 263 13.07 9.82 -13.68
N ASN A 264 12.86 8.50 -13.66
CA ASN A 264 13.13 7.62 -12.53
C ASN A 264 12.48 8.12 -11.23
N THR A 265 11.21 8.51 -11.32
CA THR A 265 10.50 9.23 -10.27
C THR A 265 9.28 8.45 -9.79
N LEU A 266 9.10 8.39 -8.47
CA LEU A 266 7.87 7.96 -7.82
C LEU A 266 7.04 9.16 -7.41
N THR A 267 5.73 9.06 -7.58
CA THR A 267 4.76 10.01 -7.03
C THR A 267 3.72 9.23 -6.24
N GLY A 268 3.45 9.64 -5.01
CA GLY A 268 2.39 9.09 -4.17
C GLY A 268 1.43 10.20 -3.77
N ILE A 269 0.13 9.90 -3.81
CA ILE A 269 -0.92 10.79 -3.33
C ILE A 269 -1.91 9.93 -2.56
N VAL A 270 -2.26 10.38 -1.36
CA VAL A 270 -3.34 9.81 -0.56
C VAL A 270 -4.31 10.92 -0.22
N THR A 271 -5.59 10.63 -0.27
CA THR A 271 -6.67 11.58 0.02
C THR A 271 -7.75 10.86 0.80
N ASP A 272 -8.09 11.41 1.95
CA ASP A 272 -9.32 11.06 2.63
C ASP A 272 -10.49 11.71 1.89
N LEU A 273 -11.33 10.88 1.29
CA LEU A 273 -12.46 11.33 0.46
C LEU A 273 -13.59 11.96 1.29
N SER A 274 -13.63 11.72 2.60
CA SER A 274 -14.61 12.32 3.51
C SER A 274 -14.23 13.75 3.89
N THR A 275 -12.94 13.99 4.18
CA THR A 275 -12.46 15.29 4.68
C THR A 275 -11.78 16.16 3.61
N GLY A 276 -11.31 15.55 2.52
CA GLY A 276 -10.49 16.20 1.51
C GLY A 276 -9.03 16.43 1.94
N GLN A 277 -8.64 15.98 3.14
CA GLN A 277 -7.25 15.99 3.56
C GLN A 277 -6.40 15.14 2.62
N SER A 278 -5.19 15.60 2.32
CA SER A 278 -4.28 14.88 1.45
C SER A 278 -2.83 14.98 1.89
N ALA A 279 -2.09 13.91 1.61
CA ALA A 279 -0.65 13.85 1.73
C ALA A 279 -0.07 13.34 0.42
N ASN A 280 1.06 13.90 -0.01
CA ASN A 280 1.68 13.52 -1.27
C ASN A 280 3.20 13.64 -1.22
N PHE A 281 3.87 12.91 -2.11
CA PHE A 281 5.29 13.06 -2.37
C PHE A 281 5.60 12.97 -3.87
N THR A 282 6.70 13.59 -4.27
CA THR A 282 7.37 13.32 -5.55
C THR A 282 8.84 13.08 -5.24
N LEU A 283 9.35 11.91 -5.65
CA LEU A 283 10.66 11.42 -5.25
C LEU A 283 11.43 10.90 -6.46
N SER A 284 12.55 11.55 -6.77
CA SER A 284 13.51 11.00 -7.73
C SER A 284 14.33 9.90 -7.06
N LEU A 285 14.35 8.71 -7.66
CA LEU A 285 15.15 7.59 -7.17
C LEU A 285 16.63 7.70 -7.59
N GLY A 286 16.98 8.69 -8.43
CA GLY A 286 18.35 8.99 -8.83
C GLY A 286 19.10 7.77 -9.38
N SER A 287 20.33 7.56 -8.92
CA SER A 287 21.15 6.40 -9.27
C SER A 287 20.92 5.18 -8.37
N TYR A 288 20.06 5.27 -7.36
CA TYR A 288 19.80 4.16 -6.44
C TYR A 288 18.94 3.06 -7.05
N TRP A 289 18.09 3.42 -8.03
CA TRP A 289 17.19 2.50 -8.70
C TRP A 289 17.47 2.50 -10.21
N THR A 290 17.65 1.32 -10.78
CA THR A 290 17.71 1.16 -12.24
C THR A 290 16.31 0.82 -12.74
N PRO A 291 15.73 1.60 -13.67
CA PRO A 291 14.42 1.32 -14.20
C PRO A 291 14.27 -0.13 -14.72
N PRO A 292 13.21 -0.85 -14.31
CA PRO A 292 12.97 -2.21 -14.76
C PRO A 292 12.67 -2.22 -16.27
N ARG A 293 13.12 -3.28 -16.94
CA ARG A 293 12.79 -3.51 -18.37
C ARG A 293 11.35 -3.99 -18.51
N SER A 294 10.82 -3.95 -19.73
CA SER A 294 9.57 -4.64 -20.04
C SER A 294 9.66 -6.13 -19.66
N GLY A 295 8.61 -6.67 -19.06
CA GLY A 295 8.59 -8.05 -18.61
C GLY A 295 7.47 -8.39 -17.64
N ASN A 296 7.49 -9.62 -17.15
CA ASN A 296 6.51 -10.09 -16.18
C ASN A 296 6.99 -9.84 -14.76
N TYR A 297 6.17 -9.15 -13.99
CA TYR A 297 6.43 -8.84 -12.58
C TYR A 297 5.25 -9.22 -11.72
N VAL A 298 5.52 -9.33 -10.42
CA VAL A 298 4.49 -9.38 -9.39
C VAL A 298 4.39 -8.00 -8.73
N PHE A 299 3.16 -7.57 -8.54
CA PHE A 299 2.77 -6.34 -7.86
C PHE A 299 1.92 -6.72 -6.64
N GLY A 300 1.79 -5.80 -5.70
CA GLY A 300 1.02 -6.08 -4.49
C GLY A 300 0.47 -4.83 -3.83
N ILE A 301 -0.58 -5.06 -3.04
CA ILE A 301 -1.10 -4.11 -2.06
C ILE A 301 -1.18 -4.84 -0.74
N GLY A 302 -0.71 -4.19 0.32
CA GLY A 302 -0.77 -4.72 1.67
C GLY A 302 -1.00 -3.63 2.70
N SER A 303 -0.90 -4.05 3.95
CA SER A 303 -0.94 -3.22 5.14
C SER A 303 -0.08 -3.88 6.21
N ALA A 304 0.37 -3.07 7.16
CA ALA A 304 1.11 -3.50 8.32
C ALA A 304 0.63 -2.72 9.55
N THR A 305 0.91 -3.27 10.71
CA THR A 305 0.71 -2.63 12.00
C THR A 305 1.99 -2.74 12.82
N GLY A 306 2.26 -1.72 13.62
CA GLY A 306 3.31 -1.69 14.62
C GLY A 306 2.74 -1.59 16.03
N SER A 307 3.21 -0.60 16.79
CA SER A 307 2.67 -0.28 18.12
C SER A 307 1.27 0.32 18.02
N SER A 308 1.05 1.15 17.02
CA SER A 308 -0.27 1.60 16.58
C SER A 308 -0.80 0.65 15.51
N TYR A 309 -2.13 0.59 15.34
CA TYR A 309 -2.75 -0.39 14.45
C TYR A 309 -4.13 0.06 14.00
N ALA A 310 -4.56 -0.43 12.84
CA ALA A 310 -5.95 -0.42 12.42
C ALA A 310 -6.22 -1.61 11.50
N ASN A 311 -7.47 -2.05 11.43
CA ASN A 311 -7.89 -3.17 10.56
C ASN A 311 -8.07 -2.72 9.10
N TRP A 312 -6.99 -2.25 8.49
CA TRP A 312 -7.01 -1.71 7.13
C TRP A 312 -7.58 -2.72 6.13
N ALA A 313 -8.50 -2.24 5.30
CA ALA A 313 -9.18 -3.07 4.31
C ALA A 313 -9.26 -2.39 2.95
N LEU A 314 -9.21 -3.19 1.88
CA LEU A 314 -9.40 -2.77 0.50
C LEU A 314 -10.84 -2.94 0.05
N ILE A 315 -11.32 -1.96 -0.70
CA ILE A 315 -12.61 -1.99 -1.38
C ILE A 315 -12.41 -1.99 -2.90
N TYR A 316 -11.33 -1.37 -3.37
CA TYR A 316 -11.03 -1.25 -4.79
C TYR A 316 -9.52 -1.22 -5.03
N ALA A 317 -9.08 -1.81 -6.14
CA ALA A 317 -7.73 -1.63 -6.65
C ALA A 317 -7.69 -1.73 -8.17
N ALA A 318 -6.86 -0.91 -8.81
CA ALA A 318 -6.59 -0.94 -10.24
C ALA A 318 -5.14 -0.62 -10.55
N VAL A 319 -4.71 -1.05 -11.73
CA VAL A 319 -3.42 -0.69 -12.32
C VAL A 319 -3.66 -0.06 -13.69
N ALA A 320 -2.97 1.04 -13.94
CA ALA A 320 -2.86 1.67 -15.25
C ALA A 320 -1.39 1.65 -15.68
N GLN A 321 -1.12 1.36 -16.95
CA GLN A 321 0.23 1.39 -17.48
C GLN A 321 0.28 1.90 -18.92
N THR A 322 1.38 2.54 -19.29
CA THR A 322 1.70 2.86 -20.68
C THR A 322 2.76 1.91 -21.23
N HIS A 323 2.74 1.71 -22.55
CA HIS A 323 3.73 0.87 -23.24
C HIS A 323 4.85 1.71 -23.83
N ARG A 324 6.02 1.08 -24.02
CA ARG A 324 7.11 1.59 -24.83
C ARG A 324 7.57 0.56 -25.85
#